data_AF-A0A7V2NML7-F1
#
_entry.id   AF-A0A7V2NML7-F1
#
_cell.length_a   1.000
_cell.length_b   1.000
_cell.length_c   1.000
_cell.angle_alpha   90.00
_cell.angle_beta   90.00
_cell.angle_gamma   90.00
#
_symmetry.space_group_name_H-M   'P 1'
#
loop_
_entity.id
_entity.type
_entity.pdbx_description
1 polymer ?
#
loop_
_entity_poly.entity_id
_entity_poly.type
_entity_poly.pdbx_seq_one_letter_code
_entity_poly.pdbx_strand_id
1 'polypeptide(L)'
;LFRSNPISGVLAGRYAIPVWVEDEKLYFWTLLLFLWLLVIRDRDLYFKAAVNIGLTLFIILTTFTSNPFISPLPGFNKTIIEYSQTINAVDANGKYQLFSMAMGRMQGFYNSVYMWIHPPLLFLAYSTFVISFFAIIFMLNSHDHDLDRLAYNWAKLGYIVLTVGLLLGYPWAAEAWKGQPWWYSPKINVTLMMWVLYTAYFHSRLYLHRKGMWKTTGIIGILAFTSVIATYLSTYVLPGIHSVGG
;
A
#
# COMPACT_ATOMS: atom_id res chain seq x y z
N LEU A 1 15.78 17.15 -12.55
CA LEU A 1 15.56 18.05 -13.70
C LEU A 1 15.42 17.16 -14.94
N PHE A 2 14.20 16.89 -15.39
CA PHE A 2 14.04 16.21 -16.67
C PHE A 2 14.35 17.21 -17.79
N ARG A 3 15.06 16.74 -18.82
CA ARG A 3 15.43 17.60 -19.97
C ARG A 3 14.17 18.14 -20.67
N SER A 4 14.36 19.26 -21.35
CA SER A 4 13.35 19.93 -22.17
C SER A 4 12.72 18.97 -23.18
N ASN A 5 11.43 19.19 -23.48
CA ASN A 5 10.73 18.49 -24.56
C ASN A 5 11.58 18.56 -25.85
N PRO A 6 11.88 17.42 -26.49
CA PRO A 6 12.78 17.37 -27.64
C PRO A 6 12.26 18.09 -28.90
N ILE A 7 10.98 18.48 -28.94
CA ILE A 7 10.36 19.20 -30.05
C ILE A 7 10.07 20.67 -29.69
N SER A 8 9.58 20.95 -28.47
CA SER A 8 9.19 22.31 -28.08
C SER A 8 10.20 23.07 -27.23
N GLY A 9 11.28 22.43 -26.76
CA GLY A 9 12.29 23.06 -25.90
C GLY A 9 11.80 23.45 -24.51
N VAL A 10 10.52 23.24 -24.19
CA VAL A 10 9.93 23.58 -22.89
C VAL A 10 10.49 22.64 -21.82
N LEU A 11 11.01 23.21 -20.73
CA LEU A 11 11.46 22.46 -19.56
C LEU A 11 10.33 21.55 -19.05
N ALA A 12 10.57 20.25 -19.02
CA ALA A 12 9.75 19.36 -18.22
C ALA A 12 9.85 19.85 -16.77
N GLY A 13 8.71 20.18 -16.16
CA GLY A 13 8.66 20.91 -14.89
C GLY A 13 9.42 20.26 -13.73
N ARG A 14 9.37 20.88 -12.55
CA ARG A 14 9.91 20.27 -11.33
C ARG A 14 8.97 19.14 -10.88
N TYR A 15 9.52 17.94 -10.70
CA TYR A 15 8.81 16.79 -10.17
C TYR A 15 9.27 16.55 -8.73
N ALA A 16 8.30 16.44 -7.81
CA ALA A 16 8.55 15.93 -6.47
C ALA A 16 8.21 14.44 -6.47
N ILE A 17 9.18 13.60 -6.11
CA ILE A 17 8.98 12.15 -6.05
C ILE A 17 8.53 11.80 -4.63
N PRO A 18 7.33 11.24 -4.43
CA PRO A 18 6.87 10.88 -3.10
C PRO A 18 7.66 9.70 -2.53
N VAL A 19 7.84 9.66 -1.21
CA VAL A 19 8.57 8.57 -0.52
C VAL A 19 7.80 7.25 -0.44
N TRP A 20 6.52 7.25 -0.85
CA TRP A 20 5.64 6.08 -0.84
C TRP A 20 5.43 5.48 -2.23
N VAL A 21 6.42 5.63 -3.11
CA VAL A 21 6.41 5.06 -4.46
C VAL A 21 7.47 3.96 -4.59
N GLU A 22 7.31 3.12 -5.62
CA GLU A 22 8.22 2.01 -5.95
C GLU A 22 8.63 1.15 -4.75
N ASP A 23 9.91 1.15 -4.39
CA ASP A 23 10.50 0.32 -3.34
C ASP A 23 10.55 1.07 -2.00
N GLU A 24 10.63 2.39 -2.04
CA GLU A 24 10.66 3.30 -0.88
C GLU A 24 9.39 3.19 -0.04
N LYS A 25 8.26 2.83 -0.67
CA LYS A 25 6.98 2.61 0.01
C LYS A 25 7.04 1.58 1.14
N LEU A 26 7.92 0.58 1.02
CA LEU A 26 8.12 -0.43 2.06
C LEU A 26 8.73 0.19 3.31
N TYR A 27 9.72 1.08 3.15
CA TYR A 27 10.37 1.80 4.25
C TYR A 27 9.42 2.79 4.90
N PHE A 28 8.58 3.46 4.12
CA PHE A 28 7.51 4.30 4.65
C PHE A 28 6.55 3.48 5.52
N TRP A 29 6.18 2.28 5.08
CA TRP A 29 5.33 1.39 5.87
C TRP A 29 6.01 0.91 7.16
N THR A 30 7.31 0.60 7.10
CA THR A 30 8.13 0.28 8.27
C THR A 30 8.14 1.41 9.29
N LEU A 31 8.30 2.66 8.82
CA LEU A 31 8.28 3.84 9.68
C LEU A 31 6.94 3.96 10.41
N LEU A 32 5.82 3.76 9.72
CA LEU A 32 4.49 3.79 10.35
C LEU A 32 4.35 2.71 11.43
N LEU A 33 4.80 1.48 11.15
CA LEU A 33 4.79 0.40 12.14
C LEU A 33 5.66 0.73 13.36
N PHE A 34 6.81 1.36 13.16
CA PHE A 34 7.66 1.83 14.26
C PHE A 34 6.96 2.90 15.11
N LEU A 35 6.29 3.87 14.48
CA LEU A 35 5.52 4.89 15.23
C LEU A 35 4.43 4.24 16.09
N TRP A 36 3.81 3.17 15.61
CA TRP A 36 2.82 2.46 16.40
C TRP A 36 3.38 1.73 17.62
N LEU A 37 4.63 1.26 17.58
CA LEU A 37 5.30 0.71 18.76
C LEU A 37 5.39 1.73 19.90
N LEU A 38 5.56 3.01 19.57
CA LEU A 38 5.55 4.09 20.56
C LEU A 38 4.17 4.26 21.19
N VAL A 39 3.10 4.08 20.40
CA VAL A 39 1.71 4.17 20.88
C VAL A 39 1.33 2.98 21.75
N ILE A 40 1.82 1.77 21.46
CA ILE A 40 1.55 0.57 22.26
C ILE A 40 2.60 0.30 23.36
N ARG A 41 3.45 1.27 23.68
CA ARG A 41 4.57 1.10 24.63
C ARG A 41 4.14 0.60 26.03
N ASP A 42 2.95 0.99 26.44
CA ASP A 42 2.37 0.68 27.77
C ASP A 42 1.62 -0.67 27.79
N ARG A 43 1.68 -1.45 26.70
CA ARG A 43 1.08 -2.79 26.61
C ARG A 43 1.98 -3.87 27.18
N ASP A 44 1.38 -5.05 27.38
CA ASP A 44 2.04 -6.24 27.90
C ASP A 44 3.31 -6.61 27.10
N LEU A 45 4.30 -7.18 27.80
CA LEU A 45 5.60 -7.52 27.24
C LEU A 45 5.49 -8.56 26.12
N TYR A 46 4.67 -9.60 26.28
CA TYR A 46 4.52 -10.65 25.27
C TYR A 46 3.85 -10.10 24.01
N PHE A 47 2.84 -9.24 24.19
CA PHE A 47 2.19 -8.56 23.06
C PHE A 47 3.18 -7.67 22.30
N LYS A 48 3.94 -6.83 23.00
CA LYS A 48 4.97 -5.98 22.38
C LYS A 48 6.04 -6.80 21.69
N ALA A 49 6.51 -7.89 22.30
CA ALA A 49 7.51 -8.78 21.70
C ALA A 49 7.00 -9.38 20.38
N ALA A 50 5.75 -9.85 20.33
CA ALA A 50 5.16 -10.38 19.12
C ALA A 50 5.10 -9.33 17.98
N VAL A 51 4.67 -8.11 18.28
CA VAL A 51 4.63 -7.02 17.30
C VAL A 51 6.05 -6.64 16.83
N ASN A 52 7.02 -6.57 17.74
CA ASN A 52 8.42 -6.28 17.41
C ASN A 52 9.06 -7.36 16.54
N ILE A 53 8.79 -8.64 16.83
CA ILE A 53 9.26 -9.76 16.00
C ILE A 53 8.65 -9.64 14.60
N GLY A 54 7.35 -9.37 14.50
CA GLY A 54 6.67 -9.13 13.22
C GLY A 54 7.29 -7.98 12.42
N LEU A 55 7.57 -6.85 13.08
CA LEU A 55 8.24 -5.71 12.47
C LEU A 55 9.66 -6.06 12.01
N THR A 56 10.40 -6.81 12.82
CA THR A 56 11.78 -7.22 12.48
C THR A 56 11.79 -8.12 11.25
N LEU A 57 10.89 -9.11 11.19
CA LEU A 57 10.72 -9.96 10.01
C LEU A 57 10.34 -9.14 8.78
N PHE A 58 9.46 -8.15 8.94
CA PHE A 58 9.10 -7.24 7.86
C PHE A 58 10.32 -6.43 7.39
N ILE A 59 11.11 -5.83 8.28
CA ILE A 59 12.33 -5.08 7.93
C ILE A 59 13.32 -5.96 7.16
N ILE A 60 13.55 -7.19 7.66
CA ILE A 60 14.43 -8.15 7.01
C ILE A 60 13.93 -8.43 5.59
N LEU A 61 12.65 -8.78 5.43
CA LEU A 61 12.04 -9.03 4.13
C LEU A 61 12.21 -7.82 3.20
N THR A 62 11.89 -6.61 3.68
CA THR A 62 12.01 -5.39 2.86
C THR A 62 13.44 -5.15 2.39
N THR A 63 14.44 -5.39 3.25
CA THR A 63 15.86 -5.19 2.91
C THR A 63 16.34 -6.19 1.86
N PHE A 64 15.81 -7.41 1.87
CA PHE A 64 16.16 -8.44 0.88
C PHE A 64 15.43 -8.25 -0.45
N THR A 65 14.19 -7.75 -0.45
CA THR A 65 13.41 -7.56 -1.69
C THR A 65 13.70 -6.24 -2.38
N SER A 66 13.97 -5.19 -1.61
CA SER A 66 13.96 -3.80 -2.07
C SER A 66 15.03 -3.01 -1.31
N ASN A 67 16.18 -2.74 -1.93
CA ASN A 67 17.24 -1.94 -1.28
C ASN A 67 17.38 -0.55 -1.94
N PRO A 68 16.74 0.49 -1.39
CA PRO A 68 16.72 1.83 -1.96
C PRO A 68 18.07 2.54 -1.84
N PHE A 69 19.00 2.02 -1.02
CA PHE A 69 20.34 2.60 -0.89
C PHE A 69 21.29 2.16 -1.99
N ILE A 70 21.00 1.04 -2.66
CA ILE A 70 21.77 0.53 -3.80
C ILE A 70 21.14 0.99 -5.11
N SER A 71 19.82 0.84 -5.22
CA SER A 71 19.05 1.16 -6.42
C SER A 71 17.82 1.99 -6.03
N PRO A 72 17.98 3.29 -5.71
CA PRO A 72 16.83 4.15 -5.44
C PRO A 72 15.95 4.25 -6.69
N LEU A 73 14.63 4.23 -6.52
CA LEU A 73 13.63 4.42 -7.59
C LEU A 73 13.99 3.67 -8.89
N PRO A 74 14.09 2.33 -8.87
CA PRO A 74 14.58 1.54 -10.00
C PRO A 74 13.74 1.74 -11.28
N GLY A 75 12.42 1.91 -11.18
CA GLY A 75 11.54 2.13 -12.32
C GLY A 75 11.72 3.51 -12.95
N PHE A 76 11.80 4.54 -12.12
CA PHE A 76 12.09 5.90 -12.54
C PHE A 76 13.47 6.02 -13.20
N ASN A 77 14.50 5.47 -12.55
CA ASN A 77 15.87 5.50 -13.07
C ASN A 77 16.00 4.71 -14.37
N LYS A 78 15.35 3.55 -14.47
CA LYS A 78 15.27 2.78 -15.72
C LYS A 78 14.66 3.62 -16.85
N THR A 79 13.54 4.29 -16.58
CA THR A 79 12.88 5.16 -17.57
C THR A 79 13.79 6.31 -18.03
N ILE A 80 14.54 6.93 -17.11
CA ILE A 80 15.52 7.97 -17.44
C ILE A 80 16.65 7.44 -18.31
N ILE A 81 17.23 6.30 -17.91
CA ILE A 81 18.37 5.68 -18.59
C ILE A 81 17.96 5.26 -20.00
N GLU A 82 16.82 4.58 -20.14
CA GLU A 82 16.25 4.18 -21.43
C GLU A 82 16.01 5.39 -22.32
N TYR A 83 15.36 6.43 -21.79
CA TYR A 83 15.16 7.68 -22.53
C TYR A 83 16.48 8.30 -22.98
N SER A 84 17.47 8.41 -22.07
CA SER A 84 18.77 9.02 -22.39
C SER A 84 19.60 8.23 -23.40
N GLN A 85 19.48 6.91 -23.41
CA GLN A 85 20.23 6.03 -24.33
C GLN A 85 19.57 5.95 -25.71
N THR A 86 18.24 5.92 -25.75
CA THR A 86 17.48 5.72 -27.00
C THR A 86 17.20 7.03 -27.74
N ILE A 87 17.16 8.17 -27.05
CA ILE A 87 16.77 9.45 -27.67
C ILE A 87 17.64 9.82 -28.89
N ASN A 88 18.94 9.52 -28.88
CA ASN A 88 19.82 9.89 -29.99
C ASN A 88 19.75 8.93 -31.17
N ALA A 89 19.20 7.73 -30.98
CA ALA A 89 19.11 6.68 -32.00
C ALA A 89 17.75 6.66 -32.73
N VAL A 90 16.78 7.47 -32.27
CA VAL A 90 15.39 7.42 -32.72
C VAL A 90 15.02 8.70 -33.49
N ASP A 91 14.15 8.56 -34.47
CA ASP A 91 13.62 9.67 -35.28
C ASP A 91 12.75 10.63 -34.45
N ALA A 92 12.34 11.77 -35.04
CA ALA A 92 11.56 12.78 -34.33
C ALA A 92 10.25 12.24 -33.74
N ASN A 93 9.60 11.29 -34.44
CA ASN A 93 8.36 10.65 -33.99
C ASN A 93 8.59 9.69 -32.83
N GLY A 94 9.62 8.84 -32.87
CA GLY A 94 9.91 7.95 -31.77
C GLY A 94 10.50 8.68 -30.54
N LYS A 95 11.21 9.81 -30.73
CA LYS A 95 11.57 10.72 -29.63
C LYS A 95 10.33 11.26 -28.91
N TYR A 96 9.30 11.65 -29.67
CA TYR A 96 8.03 12.10 -29.12
C TYR A 96 7.30 10.97 -28.38
N GLN A 97 7.29 9.75 -28.94
CA GLN A 97 6.67 8.59 -28.32
C GLN A 97 7.32 8.23 -26.98
N LEU A 98 8.66 8.15 -26.94
CA LEU A 98 9.42 7.88 -25.70
C LEU A 98 9.22 8.98 -24.66
N PHE A 99 9.25 10.24 -25.09
CA PHE A 99 8.96 11.38 -24.21
C PHE A 99 7.52 11.33 -23.69
N SER A 100 6.54 11.01 -24.54
CA SER A 100 5.13 10.91 -24.15
C SER A 100 4.86 9.74 -23.20
N MET A 101 5.55 8.60 -23.36
CA MET A 101 5.47 7.46 -22.43
C MET A 101 6.08 7.80 -21.07
N ALA A 102 7.26 8.42 -21.07
CA ALA A 102 7.93 8.86 -19.84
C ALA A 102 7.12 9.94 -19.12
N MET A 103 6.65 10.98 -19.84
CA MET A 103 5.81 12.05 -19.30
C MET A 103 4.44 11.56 -18.85
N GLY A 104 3.82 10.63 -19.58
CA GLY A 104 2.54 10.04 -19.19
C GLY A 104 2.62 9.30 -17.86
N ARG A 105 3.67 8.47 -17.69
CA ARG A 105 3.98 7.86 -16.39
C ARG A 105 4.22 8.94 -15.33
N MET A 106 4.94 10.02 -15.66
CA MET A 106 5.31 11.03 -14.66
C MET A 106 4.20 12.00 -14.25
N GLN A 107 3.41 12.51 -15.18
CA GLN A 107 2.29 13.41 -14.88
C GLN A 107 1.13 12.67 -14.20
N GLY A 108 0.83 11.44 -14.64
CA GLY A 108 -0.26 10.65 -14.06
C GLY A 108 0.06 10.09 -12.68
N PHE A 109 1.26 9.51 -12.50
CA PHE A 109 1.63 8.85 -11.25
C PHE A 109 2.30 9.77 -10.23
N TYR A 110 3.27 10.62 -10.59
CA TYR A 110 4.10 11.29 -9.57
C TYR A 110 3.59 12.67 -9.14
N ASN A 111 2.85 13.40 -9.98
CA ASN A 111 2.51 14.81 -9.72
C ASN A 111 1.02 15.09 -9.46
N SER A 112 0.18 14.05 -9.36
CA SER A 112 -1.22 14.24 -9.01
C SER A 112 -1.38 14.44 -7.50
N VAL A 113 -2.24 15.37 -7.08
CA VAL A 113 -2.56 15.60 -5.65
C VAL A 113 -3.05 14.30 -4.99
N TYR A 114 -3.73 13.45 -5.76
CA TYR A 114 -4.20 12.15 -5.30
C TYR A 114 -3.06 11.20 -4.92
N MET A 115 -1.93 11.19 -5.64
CA MET A 115 -0.76 10.40 -5.24
C MET A 115 -0.19 10.85 -3.90
N TRP A 116 -0.40 12.10 -3.50
CA TRP A 116 0.08 12.61 -2.22
C TRP A 116 -0.84 12.33 -1.04
N ILE A 117 -2.09 11.94 -1.31
CA ILE A 117 -3.10 11.73 -0.27
C ILE A 117 -3.50 10.25 -0.18
N HIS A 118 -3.79 9.61 -1.32
CA HIS A 118 -4.38 8.27 -1.35
C HIS A 118 -3.42 7.16 -0.86
N PRO A 119 -2.19 7.00 -1.40
CA PRO A 119 -1.29 5.94 -0.94
C PRO A 119 -0.91 6.04 0.54
N PRO A 120 -0.57 7.22 1.11
CA PRO A 120 -0.31 7.34 2.54
C PRO A 120 -1.47 6.88 3.43
N LEU A 121 -2.72 7.17 3.05
CA LEU A 121 -3.90 6.67 3.76
C LEU A 121 -3.96 5.14 3.73
N LEU A 122 -3.69 4.51 2.60
CA LEU A 122 -3.67 3.04 2.51
C LEU A 122 -2.59 2.42 3.40
N PHE A 123 -1.36 2.97 3.38
CA PHE A 123 -0.28 2.48 4.26
C PHE A 123 -0.62 2.68 5.73
N LEU A 124 -1.25 3.81 6.08
CA LEU A 124 -1.73 4.07 7.43
C LEU A 124 -2.77 3.02 7.83
N ALA A 125 -3.76 2.72 6.98
CA ALA A 125 -4.73 1.67 7.24
C ALA A 125 -4.06 0.30 7.44
N TYR A 126 -3.18 -0.11 6.53
CA TYR A 126 -2.52 -1.42 6.60
C TYR A 126 -1.64 -1.58 7.84
N SER A 127 -0.91 -0.53 8.23
CA SER A 127 -0.09 -0.55 9.45
C SER A 127 -0.93 -0.77 10.72
N THR A 128 -2.14 -0.20 10.78
CA THR A 128 -3.04 -0.37 11.93
C THR A 128 -3.67 -1.76 11.98
N PHE A 129 -3.92 -2.36 10.81
CA PHE A 129 -4.39 -3.74 10.69
C PHE A 129 -3.39 -4.76 11.20
N VAL A 130 -2.08 -4.49 11.12
CA VAL A 130 -1.04 -5.35 11.71
C VAL A 130 -1.22 -5.46 13.23
N ILE A 131 -1.47 -4.34 13.91
CA ILE A 131 -1.64 -4.35 15.37
C ILE A 131 -2.94 -5.05 15.75
N SER A 132 -4.01 -4.79 14.99
CA SER A 132 -5.27 -5.50 15.15
C SER A 132 -5.08 -7.02 15.00
N PHE A 133 -4.29 -7.46 14.03
CA PHE A 133 -4.04 -8.88 13.78
C PHE A 133 -3.33 -9.56 14.96
N PHE A 134 -2.26 -8.97 15.48
CA PHE A 134 -1.62 -9.50 16.68
C PHE A 134 -2.57 -9.51 17.89
N ALA A 135 -3.39 -8.49 18.06
CA ALA A 135 -4.36 -8.44 19.15
C ALA A 135 -5.41 -9.56 19.00
N ILE A 136 -5.86 -9.85 17.78
CA ILE A 136 -6.79 -10.95 17.48
C ILE A 136 -6.16 -12.32 17.81
N ILE A 137 -4.88 -12.55 17.47
CA ILE A 137 -4.19 -13.80 17.80
C ILE A 137 -4.13 -14.00 19.32
N PHE A 138 -3.71 -12.97 20.06
CA PHE A 138 -3.60 -13.05 21.51
C PHE A 138 -4.98 -13.22 22.18
N MET A 139 -5.99 -12.53 21.66
CA MET A 139 -7.38 -12.63 22.09
C MET A 139 -7.93 -14.06 21.93
N LEU A 140 -7.58 -14.77 20.85
CA LEU A 140 -8.03 -16.15 20.62
C LEU A 140 -7.54 -17.14 21.67
N ASN A 141 -6.34 -16.91 22.22
CA ASN A 141 -5.78 -17.77 23.26
C ASN A 141 -6.29 -17.41 24.66
N SER A 142 -6.35 -16.10 24.94
CA SER A 142 -6.66 -15.58 26.28
C SER A 142 -8.15 -15.39 26.56
N HIS A 143 -8.98 -15.25 25.52
CA HIS A 143 -10.37 -14.79 25.64
C HIS A 143 -10.51 -13.49 26.44
N ASP A 144 -9.50 -12.62 26.34
CA ASP A 144 -9.43 -11.36 27.06
C ASP A 144 -10.21 -10.25 26.32
N HIS A 145 -11.13 -9.62 27.05
CA HIS A 145 -11.93 -8.50 26.56
C HIS A 145 -11.10 -7.24 26.29
N ASP A 146 -9.98 -7.04 26.97
CA ASP A 146 -9.11 -5.88 26.73
C ASP A 146 -8.33 -6.04 25.42
N LEU A 147 -7.93 -7.27 25.07
CA LEU A 147 -7.35 -7.58 23.76
C LEU A 147 -8.38 -7.51 22.62
N ASP A 148 -9.64 -7.92 22.86
CA ASP A 148 -10.74 -7.68 21.92
C ASP A 148 -10.94 -6.18 21.64
N ARG A 149 -11.02 -5.37 22.70
CA ARG A 149 -11.16 -3.92 22.57
C ARG A 149 -9.98 -3.29 21.82
N LEU A 150 -8.76 -3.77 22.10
CA LEU A 150 -7.56 -3.34 21.40
C LEU A 150 -7.66 -3.67 19.90
N ALA A 151 -7.95 -4.94 19.57
CA ALA A 151 -8.13 -5.39 18.20
C ALA A 151 -9.18 -4.55 17.46
N TYR A 152 -10.35 -4.36 18.07
CA TYR A 152 -11.44 -3.59 17.51
C TYR A 152 -11.06 -2.13 17.26
N ASN A 153 -10.41 -1.46 18.21
CA ASN A 153 -10.06 -0.05 18.08
C ASN A 153 -9.06 0.18 16.94
N TRP A 154 -8.05 -0.69 16.82
CA TRP A 154 -7.07 -0.62 15.73
C TRP A 154 -7.70 -0.97 14.38
N ALA A 155 -8.51 -2.04 14.31
CA ALA A 155 -9.26 -2.38 13.10
C ALA A 155 -10.18 -1.25 12.66
N LYS A 156 -10.91 -0.63 13.61
CA LYS A 156 -11.84 0.47 13.33
C LYS A 156 -11.10 1.67 12.74
N LEU A 157 -9.97 2.04 13.33
CA LEU A 157 -9.14 3.14 12.82
C LEU A 157 -8.68 2.85 11.39
N GLY A 158 -8.13 1.66 11.15
CA GLY A 158 -7.71 1.23 9.82
C GLY A 158 -8.85 1.19 8.80
N TYR A 159 -10.03 0.72 9.20
CA TYR A 159 -11.20 0.60 8.33
C TYR A 159 -11.74 1.97 7.89
N ILE A 160 -11.80 2.95 8.80
CA ILE A 160 -12.22 4.32 8.46
C ILE A 160 -11.22 4.93 7.47
N VAL A 161 -9.92 4.83 7.77
CA VAL A 161 -8.86 5.35 6.89
C VAL A 161 -8.88 4.66 5.52
N LEU A 162 -9.06 3.33 5.49
CA LEU A 162 -9.19 2.55 4.26
C LEU A 162 -10.39 3.01 3.43
N THR A 163 -11.54 3.21 4.08
CA THR A 163 -12.77 3.65 3.39
C THR A 163 -12.59 5.03 2.77
N VAL A 164 -12.00 5.98 3.51
CA VAL A 164 -11.67 7.30 2.95
C VAL A 164 -10.65 7.18 1.81
N GLY A 165 -9.63 6.34 1.98
CA GLY A 165 -8.65 6.04 0.93
C GLY A 165 -9.31 5.53 -0.35
N LEU A 166 -10.22 4.56 -0.24
CA LEU A 166 -10.97 4.00 -1.38
C LEU A 166 -11.82 5.07 -2.09
N LEU A 167 -12.55 5.89 -1.34
CA LEU A 167 -13.38 6.96 -1.91
C LEU A 167 -12.55 8.02 -2.64
N LEU A 168 -11.39 8.40 -2.08
CA LEU A 168 -10.48 9.35 -2.71
C LEU A 168 -9.70 8.74 -3.89
N GLY A 169 -9.50 7.42 -3.89
CA GLY A 169 -8.79 6.71 -4.95
C GLY A 169 -9.62 6.53 -6.22
N TYR A 170 -10.95 6.47 -6.11
CA TYR A 170 -11.84 6.23 -7.24
C TYR A 170 -11.77 7.32 -8.33
N PRO A 171 -11.91 8.63 -8.03
CA PRO A 171 -11.80 9.68 -9.04
C PRO A 171 -10.44 9.71 -9.71
N TRP A 172 -9.37 9.46 -8.95
CA TRP A 172 -8.02 9.38 -9.49
C TRP A 172 -7.86 8.21 -10.46
N ALA A 173 -8.37 7.04 -10.11
CA ALA A 173 -8.28 5.87 -10.98
C ALA A 173 -9.05 6.07 -12.29
N ALA A 174 -10.23 6.71 -12.22
CA ALA A 174 -11.01 7.06 -13.40
C ALA A 174 -10.26 8.01 -14.35
N GLU A 175 -9.51 8.97 -13.81
CA GLU A 175 -8.72 9.92 -14.61
C GLU A 175 -7.42 9.29 -15.14
N ALA A 176 -6.69 8.57 -14.29
CA ALA A 176 -5.38 7.99 -14.64
C ALA A 176 -5.48 6.86 -15.68
N TRP A 177 -6.56 6.08 -15.67
CA TRP A 177 -6.77 4.93 -16.57
C TRP A 177 -8.00 5.08 -17.47
N LYS A 178 -8.32 6.32 -17.86
CA LYS A 178 -9.42 6.63 -18.77
C LYS A 178 -9.33 5.79 -20.05
N GLY A 179 -10.34 4.95 -20.29
CA GLY A 179 -10.41 4.04 -21.44
C GLY A 179 -9.89 2.61 -21.23
N GLN A 180 -9.39 2.27 -20.03
CA GLN A 180 -9.03 0.89 -19.67
C GLN A 180 -9.94 0.34 -18.56
N PRO A 181 -10.17 -1.00 -18.48
CA PRO A 181 -11.02 -1.62 -17.45
C PRO A 181 -10.29 -1.70 -16.10
N TRP A 182 -9.98 -0.55 -15.51
CA TRP A 182 -9.18 -0.44 -14.30
C TRP A 182 -9.84 -1.08 -13.07
N TRP A 183 -11.17 -1.03 -13.00
CA TRP A 183 -11.99 -1.59 -11.93
C TRP A 183 -11.90 -3.12 -11.82
N TYR A 184 -11.57 -3.82 -12.91
CA TYR A 184 -11.41 -5.27 -12.92
C TYR A 184 -10.01 -5.72 -12.45
N SER A 185 -9.14 -4.79 -12.07
CA SER A 185 -7.80 -5.14 -11.63
C SER A 185 -7.84 -6.00 -10.35
N PRO A 186 -6.95 -7.00 -10.23
CA PRO A 186 -6.88 -7.85 -9.04
C PRO A 186 -6.70 -7.06 -7.75
N LYS A 187 -5.93 -5.96 -7.80
CA LYS A 187 -5.70 -5.08 -6.66
C LYS A 187 -7.01 -4.50 -6.11
N ILE A 188 -7.89 -4.00 -6.97
CA ILE A 188 -9.16 -3.40 -6.53
C ILE A 188 -10.09 -4.46 -5.97
N ASN A 189 -10.18 -5.62 -6.62
CA ASN A 189 -11.03 -6.72 -6.17
C ASN A 189 -10.61 -7.26 -4.80
N VAL A 190 -9.31 -7.46 -4.56
CA VAL A 190 -8.80 -7.92 -3.26
C VAL A 190 -8.95 -6.82 -2.19
N THR A 191 -8.81 -5.54 -2.57
CA THR A 191 -9.05 -4.43 -1.63
C THR A 191 -10.53 -4.34 -1.22
N LEU A 192 -11.46 -4.59 -2.16
CA LEU A 192 -12.88 -4.65 -1.85
C LEU A 192 -13.22 -5.86 -0.97
N MET A 193 -12.61 -7.02 -1.26
CA MET A 193 -12.72 -8.22 -0.41
C MET A 193 -12.26 -7.92 1.03
N MET A 194 -11.12 -7.25 1.19
CA MET A 194 -10.63 -6.81 2.50
C MET A 194 -11.63 -5.93 3.24
N TRP A 195 -12.24 -4.96 2.54
CA TRP A 195 -13.27 -4.10 3.12
C TRP A 195 -14.49 -4.89 3.60
N VAL A 196 -14.95 -5.87 2.82
CA VAL A 196 -16.05 -6.78 3.21
C VAL A 196 -15.66 -7.67 4.39
N LEU A 197 -14.44 -8.21 4.42
CA LEU A 197 -13.96 -9.06 5.51
C LEU A 197 -13.85 -8.29 6.84
N TYR A 198 -13.35 -7.05 6.82
CA TYR A 198 -13.35 -6.20 8.01
C TYR A 198 -14.76 -5.81 8.45
N THR A 199 -15.66 -5.58 7.51
CA THR A 199 -17.09 -5.38 7.82
C THR A 199 -17.67 -6.60 8.52
N ALA A 200 -17.40 -7.81 8.00
CA ALA A 200 -17.82 -9.07 8.62
C ALA A 200 -17.19 -9.27 10.00
N TYR A 201 -15.91 -8.89 10.19
CA TYR A 201 -15.24 -8.91 11.49
C TYR A 201 -16.01 -8.04 12.51
N PHE A 202 -16.34 -6.79 12.16
CA PHE A 202 -17.11 -5.93 13.07
C PHE A 202 -18.50 -6.47 13.39
N HIS A 203 -19.20 -7.03 12.40
CA HIS A 203 -20.52 -7.64 12.62
C HIS A 203 -20.41 -8.87 13.54
N SER A 204 -19.40 -9.72 13.33
CA SER A 204 -19.19 -10.92 14.16
C SER A 204 -18.87 -10.56 15.62
N ARG A 205 -18.12 -9.49 15.85
CA ARG A 205 -17.81 -8.97 17.19
C ARG A 205 -19.05 -8.56 17.98
N LEU A 206 -20.12 -8.09 17.34
CA LEU A 206 -21.38 -7.76 18.04
C LEU A 206 -21.96 -8.97 18.80
N TYR A 207 -21.65 -10.17 18.34
CA TYR A 207 -22.12 -11.42 18.91
C TYR A 207 -21.06 -12.13 19.76
N LEU A 208 -19.94 -11.47 20.12
CA LEU A 208 -18.81 -12.10 20.84
C LEU A 208 -19.23 -12.82 22.13
N HIS A 209 -20.27 -12.32 22.81
CA HIS A 209 -20.84 -12.92 24.03
C HIS A 209 -21.48 -14.31 23.82
N ARG A 210 -21.77 -14.70 22.56
CA ARG A 210 -22.36 -16.02 22.26
C ARG A 210 -21.29 -17.10 22.22
N LYS A 211 -21.67 -18.33 22.61
CA LYS A 211 -20.78 -19.49 22.60
C LYS A 211 -20.19 -19.71 21.19
N GLY A 212 -18.87 -19.87 21.13
CA GLY A 212 -18.13 -20.12 19.87
C GLY A 212 -17.79 -18.87 19.06
N MET A 213 -18.32 -17.69 19.39
CA MET A 213 -18.11 -16.47 18.60
C MET A 213 -16.70 -15.89 18.72
N TRP A 214 -15.95 -16.18 19.78
CA TRP A 214 -14.53 -15.81 19.88
C TRP A 214 -13.71 -16.41 18.74
N LYS A 215 -13.88 -17.71 18.49
CA LYS A 215 -13.21 -18.43 17.40
C LYS A 215 -13.65 -17.89 16.04
N THR A 216 -14.96 -17.74 15.82
CA THR A 216 -15.50 -17.21 14.55
C THR A 216 -14.98 -15.80 14.26
N THR A 217 -15.07 -14.89 15.24
CA THR A 217 -14.61 -13.50 15.12
C THR A 217 -13.12 -13.45 14.83
N GLY A 218 -12.31 -14.25 15.54
CA GLY A 218 -10.87 -14.27 15.30
C GLY A 218 -10.49 -14.88 13.95
N ILE A 219 -11.17 -15.93 13.48
CA ILE A 219 -10.93 -16.49 12.13
C ILE A 219 -11.26 -15.45 11.06
N ILE A 220 -12.40 -14.76 11.16
CA ILE A 220 -12.76 -13.70 10.21
C ILE A 220 -11.72 -12.58 10.25
N GLY A 221 -11.27 -12.19 11.44
CA GLY A 221 -10.22 -11.18 11.60
C GLY A 221 -8.86 -11.58 11.00
N ILE A 222 -8.47 -12.86 11.14
CA ILE A 222 -7.26 -13.41 10.50
C ILE A 222 -7.43 -13.41 8.97
N LEU A 223 -8.58 -13.84 8.45
CA LEU A 223 -8.86 -13.80 7.00
C LEU A 223 -8.84 -12.36 6.46
N ALA A 224 -9.39 -11.41 7.22
CA ALA A 224 -9.33 -9.98 6.89
C ALA A 224 -7.88 -9.50 6.80
N PHE A 225 -7.02 -9.86 7.75
CA PHE A 225 -5.60 -9.52 7.66
C PHE A 225 -4.87 -10.21 6.51
N THR A 226 -5.17 -11.48 6.23
CA THR A 226 -4.61 -12.21 5.08
C THR A 226 -4.93 -11.50 3.76
N SER A 227 -6.10 -10.86 3.65
CA SER A 227 -6.45 -10.07 2.47
C SER A 227 -5.61 -8.79 2.30
N VAL A 228 -5.02 -8.23 3.38
CA VAL A 228 -4.04 -7.15 3.32
C VAL A 228 -2.77 -7.64 2.59
N ILE A 229 -2.27 -8.82 2.99
CA ILE A 229 -1.11 -9.46 2.37
C ILE A 229 -1.41 -9.79 0.90
N ALA A 230 -2.59 -10.34 0.61
CA ALA A 230 -3.02 -10.65 -0.75
C ALA A 230 -3.14 -9.37 -1.62
N THR A 231 -3.62 -8.26 -1.06
CA THR A 231 -3.69 -6.97 -1.77
C THR A 231 -2.29 -6.49 -2.15
N TYR A 232 -1.33 -6.61 -1.23
CA TYR A 232 0.07 -6.27 -1.51
C TYR A 232 0.65 -7.18 -2.61
N LEU A 233 0.54 -8.50 -2.46
CA LEU A 233 1.04 -9.48 -3.43
C LEU A 233 0.39 -9.34 -4.81
N SER A 234 -0.89 -8.99 -4.88
CA SER A 234 -1.60 -8.77 -6.15
C SER A 234 -0.99 -7.67 -7.01
N THR A 235 -0.25 -6.74 -6.38
CA THR A 235 0.48 -5.66 -7.07
C THR A 235 1.75 -6.18 -7.75
N TYR A 236 2.30 -7.33 -7.32
CA TYR A 236 3.55 -7.91 -7.82
C TYR A 236 3.34 -9.16 -8.69
N VAL A 237 2.35 -9.98 -8.37
CA VAL A 237 2.19 -11.33 -8.94
C VAL A 237 1.28 -11.35 -10.17
N LEU A 238 0.32 -10.44 -10.27
CA LEU A 238 -0.68 -10.47 -11.34
C LEU A 238 -0.42 -9.36 -12.37
N PRO A 239 -0.31 -9.69 -13.67
CA PRO A 239 -0.20 -8.68 -14.72
C PRO A 239 -1.45 -7.80 -14.72
N GLY A 240 -1.24 -6.49 -14.70
CA GLY A 240 -2.31 -5.50 -14.69
C GLY A 240 -1.75 -4.08 -14.68
N ILE A 241 -2.61 -3.09 -14.89
CA ILE A 241 -2.29 -1.65 -14.93
C ILE A 241 -1.63 -1.08 -13.65
N HIS A 242 -1.61 -1.86 -12.57
CA HIS A 242 -0.95 -1.53 -11.31
C HIS A 242 0.32 -2.35 -11.05
N SER A 243 0.66 -3.28 -11.94
CA SER A 243 1.93 -4.00 -11.90
C SER A 243 3.03 -3.04 -12.33
N VAL A 244 4.07 -2.96 -11.51
CA VAL A 244 5.30 -2.20 -11.83
C VAL A 244 6.09 -2.90 -12.96
N GLY A 245 5.67 -4.11 -13.36
CA GLY A 245 6.31 -4.93 -14.39
C GLY A 245 5.54 -5.02 -15.71
N GLY A 246 5.14 -3.87 -16.28
CA GLY A 246 4.61 -3.75 -17.65
C GLY A 246 5.33 -2.67 -18.43
#